data_AF-A0A420DEE8-F1
#
_entry.id   AF-A0A420DEE8-F1
#
_cell.length_a   1.000
_cell.length_b   1.000
_cell.length_c   1.000
_cell.angle_alpha   90.00
_cell.angle_beta   90.00
_cell.angle_gamma   90.00
#
_symmetry.space_group_name_H-M   'P 1'
#
loop_
_entity.id
_entity.type
_entity.pdbx_description
1 polymer ?
#
loop_
_entity_poly.entity_id
_entity_poly.type
_entity_poly.pdbx_seq_one_letter_code
_entity_poly.pdbx_strand_id
1 'polypeptide(L)'
;MNKGKNLAYIGITVNLIIAGIIIISMFGKFSDLIDIISDWPLNLGIGITALYISGNYIGKKMEYLINHKNWNSILIGIIGLLSILLIGIFFGSTVGFLQEGIENIGQENGLKNALIDYYIKPLFWIILFGIIPTILVGGIMGWNLKTKA
;
A
#
# COMPACT_ATOMS: atom_id res chain seq x y z
N MET A 1 21.18 -6.72 -5.98
CA MET A 1 20.21 -5.61 -5.83
C MET A 1 18.93 -5.75 -6.65
N ASN A 2 18.73 -6.80 -7.47
CA ASN A 2 17.44 -7.01 -8.15
C ASN A 2 16.48 -7.90 -7.35
N LYS A 3 17.00 -8.73 -6.44
CA LYS A 3 16.19 -9.64 -5.61
C LYS A 3 15.25 -8.85 -4.68
N GLY A 4 15.75 -7.79 -4.05
CA GLY A 4 14.99 -6.82 -3.27
C GLY A 4 13.77 -6.26 -3.99
N LYS A 5 14.00 -5.72 -5.19
CA LYS A 5 12.95 -5.18 -6.06
C LYS A 5 11.90 -6.25 -6.40
N ASN A 6 12.34 -7.41 -6.89
CA ASN A 6 11.43 -8.45 -7.36
C ASN A 6 10.57 -9.01 -6.22
N LEU A 7 11.17 -9.24 -5.05
CA LEU A 7 10.43 -9.70 -3.87
C LEU A 7 9.46 -8.63 -3.35
N ALA A 8 9.82 -7.34 -3.41
CA ALA A 8 8.89 -6.26 -3.10
C ALA A 8 7.70 -6.22 -4.07
N TYR A 9 7.91 -6.43 -5.37
CA TYR A 9 6.83 -6.46 -6.36
C TYR A 9 5.88 -7.64 -6.15
N ILE A 10 6.44 -8.81 -5.83
CA ILE A 10 5.63 -9.98 -5.45
C ILE A 10 4.82 -9.65 -4.19
N GLY A 11 5.44 -9.07 -3.17
CA GLY A 11 4.76 -8.68 -1.93
C GLY A 11 3.63 -7.69 -2.15
N ILE A 12 3.84 -6.67 -2.99
CA ILE A 12 2.81 -5.71 -3.41
C ILE A 12 1.66 -6.44 -4.10
N THR A 13 1.97 -7.29 -5.09
CA THR A 13 0.96 -8.02 -5.86
C THR A 13 0.10 -8.91 -4.96
N VAL A 14 0.74 -9.65 -4.05
CA VAL A 14 0.06 -10.52 -3.08
C VAL A 14 -0.86 -9.70 -2.18
N ASN A 15 -0.41 -8.56 -1.67
CA ASN A 15 -1.24 -7.69 -0.84
C ASN A 15 -2.44 -7.09 -1.62
N LEU A 16 -2.25 -6.73 -2.89
CA LEU A 16 -3.35 -6.24 -3.73
C LEU A 16 -4.39 -7.34 -3.99
N ILE A 17 -3.95 -8.57 -4.25
CA ILE A 17 -4.84 -9.72 -4.40
C ILE A 17 -5.61 -9.97 -3.09
N ILE A 18 -4.93 -9.97 -1.95
CA ILE A 18 -5.57 -10.13 -0.64
C ILE A 18 -6.59 -9.01 -0.41
N ALA A 19 -6.27 -7.76 -0.73
CA ALA A 19 -7.20 -6.64 -0.62
C ALA A 19 -8.45 -6.87 -1.48
N GLY A 20 -8.30 -7.33 -2.73
CA GLY A 20 -9.43 -7.69 -3.60
C GLY A 20 -10.29 -8.82 -3.01
N ILE A 21 -9.66 -9.86 -2.44
CA ILE A 21 -10.38 -10.95 -1.76
C ILE A 21 -11.15 -10.42 -0.54
N ILE A 22 -10.57 -9.53 0.26
CA ILE A 22 -11.23 -8.91 1.42
C ILE A 22 -12.46 -8.13 0.97
N ILE A 23 -12.35 -7.31 -0.09
CA ILE A 23 -13.47 -6.55 -0.65
C ILE A 23 -14.61 -7.51 -1.06
N ILE A 24 -14.30 -8.53 -1.86
CA ILE A 24 -15.31 -9.52 -2.30
C ILE A 24 -15.95 -10.23 -1.10
N SER A 25 -15.17 -10.56 -0.08
CA SER A 25 -15.67 -11.25 1.11
C SER A 25 -16.57 -10.36 1.97
N MET A 26 -16.31 -9.05 2.00
CA MET A 26 -17.10 -8.08 2.79
C MET A 26 -18.45 -7.77 2.13
N PHE A 27 -18.49 -7.63 0.81
CA PHE A 27 -19.71 -7.20 0.09
C PHE A 27 -20.46 -8.36 -0.60
N GLY A 28 -19.82 -9.52 -0.75
CA GLY A 28 -20.46 -10.76 -1.20
C GLY A 28 -20.62 -10.89 -2.71
N LYS A 29 -20.19 -9.92 -3.51
CA LYS A 29 -20.24 -9.99 -4.98
C LYS A 29 -18.94 -9.52 -5.63
N PHE A 30 -18.64 -10.12 -6.78
CA PHE A 30 -17.52 -9.69 -7.62
C PHE A 30 -17.78 -8.37 -8.33
N SER A 31 -19.06 -8.04 -8.60
CA SER A 31 -19.45 -6.75 -9.18
C SER A 31 -18.93 -5.57 -8.37
N ASP A 32 -18.95 -5.68 -7.04
CA ASP A 32 -18.58 -4.57 -6.16
C ASP A 32 -17.09 -4.21 -6.27
N LEU A 33 -16.23 -5.20 -6.57
CA LEU A 33 -14.83 -4.95 -6.88
C LEU A 33 -14.69 -4.21 -8.23
N ILE A 34 -15.47 -4.58 -9.24
CA ILE A 34 -15.47 -3.91 -10.54
C ILE A 34 -15.98 -2.48 -10.41
N ASP A 35 -17.02 -2.27 -9.61
CA ASP A 35 -17.62 -0.96 -9.37
C ASP A 35 -16.59 -0.03 -8.71
N ILE A 36 -15.91 -0.48 -7.66
CA ILE A 36 -14.82 0.30 -7.02
C ILE A 36 -13.72 0.66 -8.01
N ILE A 37 -13.30 -0.28 -8.87
CA ILE A 37 -12.26 -0.03 -9.88
C ILE A 37 -12.74 0.98 -10.92
N SER A 38 -14.01 0.91 -11.30
CA SER A 38 -14.61 1.74 -12.35
C SER A 38 -14.94 3.15 -11.87
N ASP A 39 -15.32 3.28 -10.60
CA ASP A 39 -15.66 4.55 -9.97
C ASP A 39 -14.39 5.34 -9.58
N TRP A 40 -13.30 4.65 -9.19
CA TRP A 40 -12.08 5.29 -8.66
C TRP A 40 -10.80 4.93 -9.47
N PRO A 41 -10.82 4.93 -10.81
CA PRO A 41 -9.73 4.38 -11.62
C PRO A 41 -8.44 5.18 -11.48
N LEU A 42 -8.53 6.51 -11.34
CA LEU A 42 -7.35 7.37 -11.22
C LEU A 42 -6.69 7.23 -9.85
N ASN A 43 -7.48 7.22 -8.76
CA ASN A 43 -6.99 7.09 -7.39
C ASN A 43 -6.27 5.75 -7.20
N LEU A 44 -6.91 4.66 -7.64
CA LEU A 44 -6.35 3.32 -7.57
C LEU A 44 -5.15 3.18 -8.51
N GLY A 45 -5.23 3.69 -9.73
CA GLY A 45 -4.13 3.66 -10.70
C GLY A 45 -2.87 4.36 -10.19
N ILE A 46 -3.01 5.56 -9.63
CA ILE A 46 -1.89 6.32 -9.05
C ILE A 46 -1.39 5.66 -7.76
N GLY A 47 -2.29 5.20 -6.89
CA GLY A 47 -1.91 4.46 -5.68
C GLY A 47 -1.09 3.21 -6.00
N ILE A 48 -1.55 2.38 -6.93
CA ILE A 48 -0.84 1.17 -7.39
C ILE A 48 0.51 1.54 -8.03
N THR A 49 0.53 2.57 -8.88
CA THR A 49 1.77 3.05 -9.49
C THR A 49 2.78 3.49 -8.42
N ALA A 50 2.33 4.23 -7.41
CA ALA A 50 3.15 4.65 -6.28
C ALA A 50 3.68 3.46 -5.46
N LEU A 51 2.89 2.38 -5.29
CA LEU A 51 3.35 1.13 -4.66
C LEU A 51 4.52 0.53 -5.44
N TYR A 52 4.42 0.40 -6.76
CA TYR A 52 5.49 -0.21 -7.57
C TYR A 52 6.72 0.70 -7.73
N ILE A 53 6.55 2.02 -7.79
CA ILE A 53 7.67 2.96 -7.79
C ILE A 53 8.40 2.88 -6.45
N SER A 54 7.68 3.01 -5.33
CA SER A 54 8.28 2.93 -4.00
C SER A 54 8.89 1.55 -3.72
N GLY A 55 8.25 0.47 -4.18
CA GLY A 55 8.77 -0.89 -4.09
C GLY A 55 10.11 -1.09 -4.79
N ASN A 56 10.36 -0.39 -5.89
CA ASN A 56 11.67 -0.42 -6.56
C ASN A 56 12.78 0.15 -5.67
N TYR A 57 12.53 1.31 -5.04
CA TYR A 57 13.53 1.98 -4.21
C TYR A 57 13.68 1.31 -2.84
N ILE A 58 12.56 1.05 -2.16
CA ILE A 58 12.53 0.45 -0.83
C ILE A 58 12.99 -1.02 -0.88
N GLY A 59 12.60 -1.78 -1.91
CA GLY A 59 13.09 -3.15 -2.14
C GLY A 59 14.61 -3.25 -2.17
N LYS A 60 15.25 -2.37 -2.95
CA LYS A 60 16.71 -2.27 -3.02
C LYS A 60 17.33 -1.88 -1.69
N LYS A 61 16.72 -0.93 -0.97
CA LYS A 61 17.18 -0.48 0.35
C LYS A 61 17.07 -1.58 1.40
N MET A 62 16.00 -2.38 1.40
CA MET A 62 15.83 -3.53 2.28
C MET A 62 16.95 -4.55 2.05
N GLU A 63 17.21 -4.94 0.80
CA GLU A 63 18.30 -5.87 0.46
C GLU A 63 19.66 -5.37 0.96
N TYR A 64 19.93 -4.08 0.79
CA TYR A 64 21.17 -3.47 1.28
C TYR A 64 21.28 -3.53 2.81
N LEU A 65 20.24 -3.12 3.54
CA LEU A 65 20.24 -3.11 5.01
C LEU A 65 20.38 -4.53 5.59
N ILE A 66 19.73 -5.51 4.98
CA ILE A 66 19.79 -6.90 5.43
C ILE A 66 21.17 -7.50 5.17
N ASN A 67 21.68 -7.40 3.93
CA ASN A 67 22.87 -8.14 3.53
C ASN A 67 24.20 -7.41 3.80
N HIS A 68 24.21 -6.07 3.84
CA HIS A 68 25.45 -5.30 4.04
C HIS A 68 25.56 -4.68 5.43
N LYS A 69 24.42 -4.39 6.08
CA LYS A 69 24.39 -3.85 7.45
C LYS A 69 24.04 -4.90 8.50
N ASN A 70 23.74 -6.14 8.09
CA ASN A 70 23.35 -7.23 8.99
C ASN A 70 22.15 -6.89 9.90
N TRP A 71 21.22 -6.07 9.41
CA TRP A 71 20.01 -5.74 10.17
C TRP A 71 19.05 -6.93 10.21
N ASN A 72 18.15 -6.95 11.19
CA ASN A 72 17.15 -8.00 11.32
C ASN A 72 16.27 -8.08 10.06
N SER A 73 16.33 -9.23 9.39
CA SER A 73 15.72 -9.42 8.07
C SER A 73 14.20 -9.34 8.10
N ILE A 74 13.58 -9.93 9.11
CA ILE A 74 12.12 -9.96 9.28
C ILE A 74 11.62 -8.55 9.56
N LEU A 75 12.25 -7.86 10.52
CA LEU A 75 11.84 -6.50 10.90
C LEU A 75 11.97 -5.53 9.71
N ILE A 76 13.06 -5.62 8.95
CA ILE A 76 13.25 -4.76 7.78
C ILE A 76 12.27 -5.06 6.66
N GLY A 77 11.94 -6.34 6.44
CA GLY A 77 10.89 -6.72 5.50
C GLY A 77 9.52 -6.15 5.87
N ILE A 78 9.14 -6.25 7.15
CA ILE A 78 7.88 -5.68 7.68
C ILE A 78 7.85 -4.16 7.51
N ILE A 79 8.87 -3.45 8.01
CA ILE A 79 8.94 -1.98 7.95
C ILE A 79 8.94 -1.50 6.49
N GLY A 80 9.69 -2.17 5.61
CA GLY A 80 9.76 -1.77 4.22
C GLY A 80 8.43 -1.96 3.49
N LEU A 81 7.73 -3.08 3.70
CA LEU A 81 6.44 -3.31 3.05
C LEU A 81 5.33 -2.40 3.62
N LEU A 82 5.34 -2.11 4.92
CA LEU A 82 4.46 -1.10 5.51
C LEU A 82 4.75 0.30 4.96
N SER A 83 6.02 0.66 4.76
CA SER A 83 6.39 1.95 4.17
C SER A 83 5.88 2.08 2.74
N ILE A 84 6.02 1.01 1.94
CA ILE A 84 5.46 0.95 0.59
C ILE A 84 3.94 1.15 0.64
N LEU A 85 3.23 0.41 1.51
CA LEU A 85 1.79 0.53 1.68
C LEU A 85 1.38 1.98 2.00
N LEU A 86 1.99 2.61 3.00
CA LEU A 86 1.69 3.98 3.38
C LEU A 86 1.90 4.99 2.25
N ILE A 87 2.95 4.80 1.43
CA ILE A 87 3.19 5.64 0.24
C ILE A 87 2.05 5.46 -0.77
N GLY A 88 1.62 4.23 -1.03
CA GLY A 88 0.49 3.96 -1.93
C GLY A 88 -0.82 4.60 -1.46
N ILE A 89 -1.12 4.47 -0.17
CA ILE A 89 -2.29 5.13 0.46
C ILE A 89 -2.19 6.62 0.25
N PHE A 90 -1.06 7.24 0.62
CA PHE A 90 -0.88 8.68 0.56
C PHE A 90 -1.13 9.22 -0.85
N PHE A 91 -0.49 8.64 -1.87
CA PHE A 91 -0.66 9.12 -3.26
C PHE A 91 -2.07 8.85 -3.82
N GLY A 92 -2.69 7.70 -3.53
CA GLY A 92 -4.07 7.43 -3.95
C GLY A 92 -5.07 8.39 -3.28
N SER A 93 -4.90 8.63 -1.98
CA SER A 93 -5.65 9.59 -1.18
C SER A 93 -5.50 11.02 -1.68
N THR A 94 -4.28 11.45 -2.02
CA THR A 94 -4.02 12.79 -2.55
C THR A 94 -4.77 13.02 -3.85
N VAL A 95 -4.84 12.04 -4.74
CA VAL A 95 -5.59 12.18 -6.00
C VAL A 95 -7.07 12.36 -5.73
N GLY A 96 -7.68 11.56 -4.86
CA GLY A 96 -9.09 11.74 -4.49
C GLY A 96 -9.36 13.10 -3.84
N PHE A 97 -8.45 13.55 -2.97
CA PHE A 97 -8.53 14.88 -2.39
C PHE A 97 -8.46 15.98 -3.47
N LEU A 98 -7.61 15.85 -4.48
CA LEU A 98 -7.48 16.84 -5.56
C LEU A 98 -8.67 16.83 -6.51
N GLN A 99 -9.26 15.66 -6.80
CA GLN A 99 -10.39 15.53 -7.73
C GLN A 99 -11.71 15.97 -7.12
N GLU A 100 -11.98 15.60 -5.88
CA GLU A 100 -13.30 15.78 -5.26
C GLU A 100 -13.21 16.56 -3.94
N GLY A 101 -12.12 16.40 -3.20
CA GLY A 101 -11.93 17.06 -1.91
C GLY A 101 -11.82 18.59 -2.02
N ILE A 102 -11.16 19.12 -3.05
CA ILE A 102 -10.96 20.56 -3.25
C ILE A 102 -12.29 21.29 -3.45
N GLU A 103 -13.22 20.71 -4.22
CA GLU A 103 -14.52 21.33 -4.50
C GLU A 103 -15.35 21.54 -3.23
N ASN A 104 -15.14 20.67 -2.24
CA ASN A 104 -15.86 20.72 -0.96
C ASN A 104 -15.21 21.67 0.07
N ILE A 105 -14.04 22.25 -0.19
CA ILE A 105 -13.33 23.12 0.77
C ILE A 105 -14.12 24.40 1.10
N GLY A 106 -14.88 24.94 0.15
CA GLY A 106 -15.64 26.18 0.32
C GLY A 106 -16.88 26.08 1.19
N GLN A 107 -17.27 24.88 1.62
CA GLN A 107 -18.44 24.63 2.48
C GLN A 107 -18.08 24.75 3.97
N GLU A 108 -19.10 24.83 4.85
CA GLU A 108 -18.87 24.83 6.29
C GLU A 108 -18.13 23.56 6.72
N ASN A 109 -16.99 23.72 7.43
CA ASN A 109 -16.07 22.62 7.77
C ASN A 109 -15.50 21.84 6.56
N GLY A 110 -15.57 22.40 5.36
CA GLY A 110 -15.21 21.75 4.10
C GLY A 110 -13.81 21.14 4.09
N LEU A 111 -12.79 21.91 4.51
CA LEU A 111 -11.42 21.42 4.60
C LEU A 111 -11.26 20.24 5.57
N LYS A 112 -11.91 20.32 6.73
CA LYS A 112 -11.85 19.25 7.75
C LYS A 112 -12.49 17.97 7.21
N ASN A 113 -13.66 18.09 6.60
CA ASN A 113 -14.38 16.95 6.03
C ASN A 113 -13.58 16.32 4.89
N ALA A 114 -13.04 17.13 3.97
CA ALA A 114 -12.19 16.65 2.88
C ALA A 114 -10.94 15.90 3.39
N LEU A 115 -10.25 16.41 4.43
CA LEU A 115 -9.11 15.70 5.01
C LEU A 115 -9.51 14.36 5.65
N ILE A 116 -10.66 14.32 6.35
CA ILE A 116 -11.16 13.10 6.96
C ILE A 116 -11.52 12.07 5.89
N ASP A 117 -12.24 12.49 4.85
CA ASP A 117 -12.78 11.60 3.83
C ASP A 117 -11.72 11.04 2.91
N TYR A 118 -10.71 11.83 2.54
CA TYR A 118 -9.70 11.42 1.57
C TYR A 118 -8.39 10.93 2.20
N TYR A 119 -8.05 11.29 3.44
CA TYR A 119 -6.82 10.80 4.10
C TYR A 119 -7.10 9.90 5.30
N ILE A 120 -7.95 10.32 6.24
CA ILE A 120 -8.13 9.59 7.50
C ILE A 120 -8.90 8.29 7.29
N LYS A 121 -10.06 8.33 6.62
CA LYS A 121 -10.87 7.13 6.35
C LYS A 121 -10.10 6.10 5.52
N PRO A 122 -9.44 6.45 4.39
CA PRO A 122 -8.70 5.47 3.62
C PRO A 122 -7.53 4.87 4.41
N LEU A 123 -6.78 5.71 5.14
CA LEU A 123 -5.70 5.23 6.01
C LEU A 123 -6.23 4.26 7.07
N PHE A 124 -7.34 4.60 7.74
CA PHE A 124 -7.95 3.75 8.75
C PHE A 124 -8.34 2.38 8.20
N TRP A 125 -9.08 2.34 7.08
CA TRP A 125 -9.54 1.09 6.48
C TRP A 125 -8.39 0.22 5.98
N ILE A 126 -7.40 0.83 5.32
CA ILE A 126 -6.27 0.09 4.76
C ILE A 126 -5.34 -0.40 5.88
N ILE A 127 -5.18 0.35 6.98
CA ILE A 127 -4.47 -0.18 8.15
C ILE A 127 -5.27 -1.30 8.80
N LEU A 128 -6.56 -1.13 9.05
CA LEU A 128 -7.40 -2.11 9.75
C LEU A 128 -7.38 -3.48 9.05
N PHE A 129 -7.55 -3.49 7.72
CA PHE A 129 -7.61 -4.74 6.95
C PHE A 129 -6.26 -5.16 6.36
N GLY A 130 -5.39 -4.20 6.03
CA GLY A 130 -4.16 -4.44 5.31
C GLY A 130 -2.93 -4.65 6.18
N ILE A 131 -2.93 -4.27 7.46
CA ILE A 131 -1.71 -4.33 8.30
C ILE A 131 -1.27 -5.77 8.55
N ILE A 132 -2.20 -6.67 8.88
CA ILE A 132 -1.91 -8.08 9.17
C ILE A 132 -1.30 -8.78 7.94
N PRO A 133 -1.94 -8.78 6.76
CA PRO A 133 -1.34 -9.42 5.58
C PRO A 133 -0.01 -8.77 5.20
N THR A 134 0.12 -7.45 5.36
CA THR A 134 1.38 -6.74 5.08
C THR A 134 2.51 -7.15 6.03
N ILE A 135 2.23 -7.34 7.32
CA ILE A 135 3.23 -7.84 8.27
C ILE A 135 3.67 -9.26 7.91
N LEU A 136 2.72 -10.15 7.59
CA LEU A 136 3.03 -11.53 7.25
C LEU A 136 3.86 -11.62 5.96
N VAL A 137 3.42 -10.97 4.89
CA VAL A 137 4.12 -10.93 3.60
C VAL A 137 5.47 -10.24 3.75
N GLY A 138 5.54 -9.13 4.50
CA GLY A 138 6.77 -8.40 4.77
C GLY A 138 7.80 -9.25 5.53
N GLY A 139 7.38 -9.99 6.54
CA GLY A 139 8.24 -10.90 7.30
C GLY A 139 8.81 -12.03 6.44
N ILE A 140 7.96 -12.69 5.64
CA ILE A 140 8.38 -13.76 4.70
C ILE A 140 9.34 -13.19 3.65
N MET A 141 9.01 -12.05 3.06
CA MET A 141 9.84 -11.36 2.08
C MET A 141 11.21 -11.01 2.67
N GLY A 142 11.24 -10.44 3.89
CA GLY A 142 12.45 -10.10 4.61
C GLY A 142 13.33 -11.33 4.86
N TRP A 143 12.74 -12.43 5.31
CA TRP A 143 13.47 -13.69 5.48
C TRP A 143 14.07 -14.21 4.17
N ASN A 144 13.33 -14.14 3.06
CA ASN A 144 13.80 -14.54 1.74
C ASN A 144 14.92 -13.65 1.19
N LEU A 145 15.02 -12.39 1.62
CA LEU A 145 16.08 -11.48 1.22
C LEU A 145 17.44 -11.82 1.83
N LYS A 146 17.44 -12.47 2.99
CA LYS A 146 18.67 -12.92 3.64
C LYS A 146 19.30 -14.02 2.79
N THR A 147 20.31 -13.67 2.02
CA THR A 147 21.22 -14.65 1.44
C THR A 147 22.02 -15.27 2.58
N LYS A 148 22.04 -16.61 2.66
CA LYS A 148 22.84 -17.33 3.67
C LYS A 148 24.26 -16.74 3.69
N ALA A 149 24.65 -16.20 4.84
CA ALA A 149 26.05 -16.04 5.19
C ALA A 149 26.58 -17.41 5.62
#